data_AF-A0AAV2R587-F1
#
_entry.id   AF-A0AAV2R587-F1
#
_cell.length_a   1.000
_cell.length_b   1.000
_cell.length_c   1.000
_cell.angle_alpha   90.00
_cell.angle_beta   90.00
_cell.angle_gamma   90.00
#
_symmetry.space_group_name_H-M   'P 1'
#
loop_
_entity.id
_entity.type
_entity.pdbx_description
1 polymer ?
#
loop_
_entity_poly.entity_id
_entity_poly.type
_entity_poly.pdbx_seq_one_letter_code
_entity_poly.pdbx_strand_id
1 'polypeptide(L)'
;MRLSVILVVVFSTLALELVLAAPRPHAAPEPDPFAAPDPAPQGFWNRASNFAGRQWGRTKDTARKGYNFGRGAVRGTGSMYNAYSDMRDANWRNSDKYFHARGNHNAAQHGPGGRWASEKISNAREWVDRNIKGDSMASSLADQAANIHGRNGGNPNKFRPNGLPSHY
;
A
#
# COMPACT_ATOMS: atom_id res chain seq x y z
N MET A 1 13.10 4.19 -23.61
CA MET A 1 12.27 5.05 -22.73
C MET A 1 12.46 4.62 -21.29
N ARG A 2 13.01 5.51 -20.46
CA ARG A 2 13.61 5.20 -19.16
C ARG A 2 12.55 5.03 -18.07
N LEU A 3 12.80 4.08 -17.15
CA LEU A 3 12.01 3.67 -15.97
C LEU A 3 11.45 4.81 -15.07
N SER A 4 11.88 6.04 -15.29
CA SER A 4 11.65 7.20 -14.42
C SER A 4 10.17 7.57 -14.26
N VAL A 5 9.32 7.37 -15.27
CA VAL A 5 7.92 7.84 -15.20
C VAL A 5 7.06 7.00 -14.24
N ILE A 6 7.26 5.67 -14.20
CA ILE A 6 6.49 4.78 -13.30
C ILE A 6 6.91 4.99 -11.84
N LEU A 7 8.21 5.18 -11.58
CA LEU A 7 8.70 5.46 -10.24
C LEU A 7 8.24 6.85 -9.75
N VAL A 8 8.28 7.88 -10.60
CA VAL A 8 7.89 9.25 -10.24
C VAL A 8 6.39 9.37 -9.93
N VAL A 9 5.52 8.64 -10.64
CA VAL A 9 4.07 8.66 -10.38
C VAL A 9 3.70 7.90 -9.09
N VAL A 10 4.44 6.85 -8.73
CA VAL A 10 4.18 6.08 -7.49
C VAL A 10 4.72 6.79 -6.25
N PHE A 11 5.85 7.50 -6.35
CA PHE A 11 6.43 8.22 -5.21
C PHE A 11 5.71 9.55 -4.88
N SER A 12 5.09 10.21 -5.86
CA SER A 12 4.46 11.53 -5.65
C SER A 12 3.14 11.49 -4.87
N THR A 13 2.45 10.35 -4.83
CA THR A 13 1.14 10.23 -4.16
C THR A 13 1.23 9.84 -2.67
N LEU A 14 2.39 9.35 -2.19
CA LEU A 14 2.54 8.88 -0.81
C LEU A 14 2.80 9.99 0.23
N ALA A 15 3.33 11.14 -0.20
CA ALA A 15 3.80 12.16 0.74
C ALA A 15 2.70 13.15 1.20
N LEU A 16 1.61 13.30 0.45
CA LEU A 16 0.65 14.39 0.67
C LEU A 16 -0.47 14.05 1.66
N GLU A 17 -0.88 12.78 1.79
CA GLU A 17 -1.99 12.42 2.68
C GLU A 17 -1.60 12.26 4.16
N LEU A 18 -0.31 12.12 4.48
CA LEU A 18 0.14 11.90 5.86
C LEU A 18 0.22 13.20 6.69
N VAL A 19 0.24 14.37 6.05
CA VAL A 19 0.46 15.68 6.70
C VAL A 19 -0.84 16.42 7.07
N LEU A 20 -1.99 16.05 6.46
CA LEU A 20 -3.24 16.81 6.58
C LEU A 20 -4.21 16.33 7.69
N ALA A 21 -3.87 15.31 8.48
CA ALA A 21 -4.81 14.65 9.40
C ALA A 21 -4.75 15.10 10.87
N ALA A 22 -4.04 16.17 11.22
CA ALA A 22 -3.95 16.65 12.61
C ALA A 22 -5.14 17.59 12.96
N PRO A 23 -6.02 17.24 13.92
CA PRO A 23 -7.08 18.13 14.36
C PRO A 23 -6.52 19.37 15.08
N ARG A 24 -7.08 20.55 14.79
CA ARG A 24 -6.76 21.80 15.48
C ARG A 24 -7.50 21.85 16.84
N PRO A 25 -6.84 22.19 17.95
CA PRO A 25 -7.53 22.37 19.21
C PRO A 25 -8.40 23.64 19.18
N HIS A 26 -9.66 23.53 19.61
CA HIS A 26 -10.52 24.67 19.88
C HIS A 26 -10.14 25.27 21.25
N ALA A 27 -10.02 26.59 21.33
CA ALA A 27 -9.72 27.31 22.56
C ALA A 27 -10.91 27.24 23.53
N ALA A 28 -10.66 26.87 24.78
CA ALA A 28 -11.62 26.93 25.86
C ALA A 28 -11.75 28.38 26.39
N PRO A 29 -12.91 28.79 26.92
CA PRO A 29 -13.07 30.09 27.57
C PRO A 29 -12.16 30.24 28.81
N GLU A 30 -11.71 31.47 29.10
CA GLU A 30 -10.85 31.76 30.24
C GLU A 30 -11.62 31.61 31.58
N PRO A 31 -11.04 30.96 32.60
CA PRO A 31 -11.65 30.80 33.91
C PRO A 31 -11.57 32.09 34.75
N ASP A 32 -12.52 32.25 35.68
CA ASP A 32 -12.51 33.31 36.71
C ASP A 32 -11.24 33.19 37.59
N PRO A 33 -10.38 34.23 37.68
CA PRO A 33 -9.13 34.18 38.43
C PRO A 33 -9.29 34.06 39.95
N PHE A 34 -10.51 34.22 40.50
CA PHE A 34 -10.75 34.23 41.94
C PHE A 34 -11.55 33.04 42.49
N ALA A 35 -12.00 32.12 41.64
CA ALA A 35 -12.72 30.93 42.09
C ALA A 35 -11.75 29.86 42.65
N ALA A 36 -11.95 29.44 43.91
CA ALA A 36 -11.29 28.26 44.44
C ALA A 36 -11.77 27.02 43.65
N PRO A 37 -10.87 26.16 43.15
CA PRO A 37 -11.29 24.99 42.38
C PRO A 37 -12.06 24.02 43.29
N ASP A 38 -13.22 23.56 42.83
CA ASP A 38 -13.94 22.47 43.48
C ASP A 38 -13.03 21.23 43.63
N PRO A 39 -13.09 20.50 44.76
CA PRO A 39 -12.35 19.26 44.89
C PRO A 39 -12.83 18.25 43.85
N ALA A 40 -11.88 17.61 43.16
CA ALA A 40 -12.18 16.65 42.11
C ALA A 40 -13.13 15.54 42.62
N PRO A 41 -14.20 15.20 41.88
CA PRO A 41 -15.15 14.16 42.29
C PRO A 41 -14.46 12.83 42.58
N GLN A 42 -15.00 12.02 43.51
CA GLN A 42 -14.46 10.68 43.77
C GLN A 42 -14.36 9.85 42.47
N GLY A 43 -13.19 9.25 42.24
CA GLY A 43 -12.89 8.48 41.03
C GLY A 43 -12.62 9.31 39.77
N PHE A 44 -12.57 10.65 39.86
CA PHE A 44 -12.16 11.55 38.77
C PHE A 44 -10.81 11.14 38.18
N TRP A 45 -9.78 10.97 39.02
CA TRP A 45 -8.43 10.60 38.56
C TRP A 45 -8.39 9.23 37.86
N ASN A 46 -9.18 8.26 38.32
CA ASN A 46 -9.29 6.94 37.68
C ASN A 46 -10.00 7.01 36.32
N ARG A 47 -11.03 7.84 36.18
CA ARG A 47 -11.72 8.03 34.89
C ARG A 47 -10.83 8.79 33.89
N ALA A 48 -10.15 9.84 34.35
CA ALA A 48 -9.23 10.63 33.55
C ALA A 48 -8.04 9.80 33.05
N SER A 49 -7.40 9.01 33.93
CA SER A 49 -6.29 8.13 33.56
C SER A 49 -6.71 7.04 32.57
N ASN A 50 -7.87 6.41 32.77
CA ASN A 50 -8.42 5.42 31.84
C ASN A 50 -8.77 6.02 30.48
N PHE A 51 -9.36 7.22 30.45
CA PHE A 51 -9.65 7.93 29.21
C PHE A 51 -8.35 8.27 28.46
N ALA A 52 -7.37 8.86 29.16
CA ALA A 52 -6.06 9.20 28.60
C ALA A 52 -5.34 7.96 28.07
N GLY A 53 -5.35 6.85 28.81
CA GLY A 53 -4.77 5.56 28.38
C GLY A 53 -5.42 5.01 27.11
N ARG A 54 -6.76 5.03 27.02
CA ARG A 54 -7.49 4.62 25.81
C ARG A 54 -7.22 5.53 24.61
N GLN A 55 -7.13 6.84 24.85
CA GLN A 55 -6.83 7.82 23.80
C GLN A 55 -5.41 7.64 23.28
N TRP A 56 -4.44 7.46 24.19
CA TRP A 56 -3.05 7.19 23.86
C TRP A 56 -2.86 5.86 23.12
N GLY A 57 -3.56 4.80 23.55
CA GLY A 57 -3.58 3.51 22.87
C GLY A 57 -4.07 3.59 21.43
N ARG A 58 -5.20 4.28 21.20
CA ARG A 58 -5.73 4.53 19.85
C ARG A 58 -4.75 5.30 18.97
N THR A 59 -4.11 6.35 19.49
CA THR A 59 -3.11 7.12 18.74
C THR A 59 -1.90 6.26 18.35
N LYS A 60 -1.37 5.46 19.28
CA LYS A 60 -0.28 4.51 19.00
C LYS A 60 -0.66 3.47 17.96
N ASP A 61 -1.87 2.93 18.04
CA ASP A 61 -2.36 1.94 17.06
C ASP A 61 -2.50 2.54 15.66
N THR A 62 -3.02 3.76 15.55
CA THR A 62 -3.10 4.49 14.27
C THR A 62 -1.70 4.72 13.69
N ALA A 63 -0.76 5.19 14.51
CA ALA A 63 0.63 5.39 14.09
C ALA A 63 1.28 4.07 13.62
N ARG A 64 1.10 2.98 14.37
CA ARG A 64 1.60 1.65 14.00
C ARG A 64 0.98 1.14 12.70
N LYS A 65 -0.33 1.31 12.49
CA LYS A 65 -1.03 0.95 11.25
C LYS A 65 -0.47 1.73 10.06
N GLY A 66 -0.27 3.04 10.20
CA GLY A 66 0.32 3.90 9.18
C GLY A 66 1.75 3.47 8.81
N TYR A 67 2.60 3.23 9.81
CA TYR A 67 3.95 2.72 9.61
C TYR A 67 3.94 1.36 8.88
N ASN A 68 3.12 0.41 9.32
CA ASN A 68 3.02 -0.91 8.70
C ASN A 68 2.50 -0.84 7.26
N PHE A 69 1.54 0.06 6.98
CA PHE A 69 1.07 0.34 5.62
C PHE A 69 2.21 0.86 4.74
N GLY A 70 2.91 1.91 5.16
CA GLY A 70 4.03 2.47 4.39
C GLY A 70 5.14 1.45 4.14
N ARG A 71 5.54 0.70 5.18
CA ARG A 71 6.52 -0.40 5.05
C ARG A 71 6.05 -1.48 4.08
N GLY A 72 4.78 -1.85 4.15
CA GLY A 72 4.16 -2.81 3.24
C GLY A 72 4.16 -2.32 1.79
N ALA A 73 3.86 -1.04 1.55
CA ALA A 73 3.86 -0.44 0.23
C ALA A 73 5.26 -0.43 -0.40
N VAL A 74 6.29 -0.03 0.34
CA VAL A 74 7.69 -0.06 -0.14
C VAL A 74 8.13 -1.48 -0.52
N ARG A 75 7.84 -2.47 0.34
CA ARG A 75 8.15 -3.87 0.05
C ARG A 75 7.33 -4.40 -1.14
N GLY A 76 6.07 -4.02 -1.24
CA GLY A 76 5.20 -4.35 -2.37
C GLY A 76 5.72 -3.82 -3.69
N THR A 77 6.16 -2.56 -3.73
CA THR A 77 6.83 -1.98 -4.90
C THR A 77 8.10 -2.75 -5.27
N GLY A 78 8.91 -3.14 -4.29
CA GLY A 78 10.09 -3.99 -4.52
C GLY A 78 9.73 -5.34 -5.16
N SER A 79 8.68 -6.00 -4.68
CA SER A 79 8.18 -7.26 -5.26
C SER A 79 7.70 -7.09 -6.71
N MET A 80 7.02 -5.98 -7.02
CA MET A 80 6.60 -5.67 -8.39
C MET A 80 7.80 -5.40 -9.30
N TYR A 81 8.82 -4.70 -8.80
CA TYR A 81 10.06 -4.44 -9.53
C TYR A 81 10.83 -5.73 -9.82
N ASN A 82 11.01 -6.60 -8.81
CA ASN A 82 11.67 -7.89 -8.98
C ASN A 82 10.93 -8.76 -10.01
N ALA A 83 9.59 -8.77 -9.96
CA ALA A 83 8.80 -9.50 -10.94
C ALA A 83 8.99 -9.00 -12.38
N TYR A 84 9.08 -7.68 -12.56
CA TYR A 84 9.40 -7.09 -13.85
C TYR A 84 10.83 -7.39 -14.29
N SER A 85 11.80 -7.31 -13.38
CA SER A 85 13.21 -7.59 -13.65
C SER A 85 13.39 -9.03 -14.14
N ASP A 86 12.83 -10.00 -13.42
CA ASP A 86 12.89 -11.41 -13.80
C ASP A 86 12.12 -11.69 -15.10
N MET A 87 11.01 -11.01 -15.36
CA MET A 87 10.31 -11.12 -16.64
C MET A 87 11.19 -10.69 -17.82
N ARG A 88 11.99 -9.63 -17.62
CA ARG A 88 12.93 -9.13 -18.62
C ARG A 88 14.13 -10.05 -18.77
N ASP A 89 14.67 -10.54 -17.66
CA ASP A 89 15.82 -11.45 -17.61
C ASP A 89 15.49 -12.81 -18.23
N ALA A 90 14.35 -13.39 -17.87
CA ALA A 90 13.88 -14.66 -18.41
C ALA A 90 13.65 -14.62 -19.92
N ASN A 91 13.19 -13.47 -20.45
CA ASN A 91 12.84 -13.26 -21.85
C ASN A 91 12.08 -14.46 -22.46
N TRP A 92 11.15 -15.03 -21.68
CA TRP A 92 10.56 -16.33 -21.97
C TRP A 92 9.18 -16.19 -22.61
N ARG A 93 8.93 -16.95 -23.67
CA ARG A 93 7.66 -16.89 -24.41
C ARG A 93 6.48 -17.27 -23.51
N ASN A 94 5.39 -16.48 -23.59
CA ASN A 94 4.14 -16.69 -22.84
C ASN A 94 4.32 -16.70 -21.30
N SER A 95 5.34 -16.03 -20.78
CA SER A 95 5.61 -15.94 -19.33
C SER A 95 5.12 -14.65 -18.67
N ASP A 96 4.63 -13.70 -19.46
CA ASP A 96 4.14 -12.40 -19.01
C ASP A 96 3.09 -12.55 -17.90
N LYS A 97 2.04 -13.33 -18.12
CA LYS A 97 0.95 -13.53 -17.14
C LYS A 97 1.44 -14.18 -15.84
N TYR A 98 2.47 -15.03 -15.92
CA TYR A 98 3.13 -15.59 -14.74
C TYR A 98 3.78 -14.50 -13.89
N PHE A 99 4.61 -13.64 -14.50
CA PHE A 99 5.28 -12.58 -13.76
C PHE A 99 4.32 -11.50 -13.24
N HIS A 100 3.24 -11.21 -13.97
CA HIS A 100 2.13 -10.38 -13.50
C HIS A 100 1.49 -10.93 -12.22
N ALA A 101 1.11 -12.21 -12.23
CA ALA A 101 0.52 -12.86 -11.07
C ALA A 101 1.52 -12.97 -9.91
N ARG A 102 2.78 -13.34 -10.18
CA ARG A 102 3.83 -13.50 -9.15
C ARG A 102 4.16 -12.18 -8.45
N GLY A 103 4.34 -11.10 -9.21
CA GLY A 103 4.58 -9.78 -8.63
C GLY A 103 3.46 -9.31 -7.71
N ASN A 104 2.21 -9.45 -8.18
CA ASN A 104 1.04 -9.08 -7.38
C ASN A 104 0.84 -9.99 -6.15
N HIS A 105 1.12 -11.29 -6.28
CA HIS A 105 1.06 -12.25 -5.17
C HIS A 105 2.07 -11.88 -4.09
N ASN A 106 3.34 -11.74 -4.45
CA ASN A 106 4.41 -11.39 -3.52
C ASN A 106 4.20 -10.01 -2.89
N ALA A 107 3.72 -9.03 -3.67
CA ALA A 107 3.42 -7.70 -3.13
C ALA A 107 2.26 -7.73 -2.13
N ALA A 108 1.17 -8.46 -2.42
CA ALA A 108 0.03 -8.58 -1.51
C ALA A 108 0.37 -9.28 -0.19
N GLN A 109 1.37 -10.16 -0.16
CA GLN A 109 1.87 -10.79 1.08
C GLN A 109 2.49 -9.77 2.06
N HIS A 110 2.83 -8.56 1.61
CA HIS A 110 3.32 -7.48 2.48
C HIS A 110 2.21 -6.67 3.14
N GLY A 111 0.96 -7.17 3.11
CA GLY A 111 -0.18 -6.58 3.79
C GLY A 111 -0.87 -5.47 2.98
N PRO A 112 -1.72 -4.65 3.61
CA PRO A 112 -2.56 -3.67 2.92
C PRO A 112 -1.79 -2.69 2.04
N GLY A 113 -0.62 -2.21 2.49
CA GLY A 113 0.22 -1.32 1.69
C GLY A 113 0.81 -2.00 0.46
N GLY A 114 1.23 -3.26 0.59
CA GLY A 114 1.76 -4.02 -0.55
C GLY A 114 0.69 -4.34 -1.59
N ARG A 115 -0.53 -4.66 -1.12
CA ARG A 115 -1.71 -4.80 -1.98
C ARG A 115 -2.01 -3.51 -2.74
N TRP A 116 -2.05 -2.37 -2.05
CA TRP A 116 -2.23 -1.05 -2.65
C TRP A 116 -1.16 -0.75 -3.72
N ALA A 117 0.12 -0.99 -3.40
CA ALA A 117 1.23 -0.76 -4.33
C ALA A 117 1.09 -1.62 -5.60
N SER A 118 0.77 -2.90 -5.44
CA SER A 118 0.57 -3.82 -6.57
C SER A 118 -0.54 -3.39 -7.52
N GLU A 119 -1.64 -2.85 -6.98
CA GLU A 119 -2.76 -2.33 -7.77
C GLU A 119 -2.36 -1.08 -8.55
N LYS A 120 -1.78 -0.08 -7.88
CA LYS A 120 -1.37 1.17 -8.53
C LYS A 120 -0.33 0.93 -9.62
N ILE A 121 0.67 0.08 -9.36
CA ILE A 121 1.71 -0.23 -10.34
C ILE A 121 1.13 -1.02 -11.52
N SER A 122 0.21 -1.96 -11.27
CA SER A 122 -0.45 -2.72 -12.35
C SER A 122 -1.24 -1.79 -13.28
N ASN A 123 -2.05 -0.89 -12.71
CA ASN A 123 -2.87 0.05 -13.49
C ASN A 123 -2.00 1.06 -14.25
N ALA A 124 -0.91 1.54 -13.63
CA ALA A 124 0.03 2.45 -14.30
C ALA A 124 0.71 1.76 -15.48
N ARG A 125 1.12 0.50 -15.32
CA ARG A 125 1.69 -0.30 -16.40
C ARG A 125 0.68 -0.52 -17.53
N GLU A 126 -0.57 -0.84 -17.20
CA GLU A 126 -1.65 -1.00 -18.19
C GLU A 126 -1.88 0.28 -19.00
N TRP A 127 -1.89 1.44 -18.32
CA TRP A 127 -2.02 2.72 -19.01
C TRP A 127 -0.90 2.94 -20.01
N VAL A 128 0.35 2.62 -19.65
CA VAL A 128 1.50 2.69 -20.56
C VAL A 128 1.35 1.69 -21.71
N ASP A 129 1.01 0.44 -21.43
CA ASP A 129 0.91 -0.62 -22.43
C ASP A 129 -0.17 -0.26 -23.47
N ARG A 130 -1.31 0.28 -23.05
CA ARG A 130 -2.38 0.72 -23.95
C ARG A 130 -2.10 2.02 -24.70
N ASN A 131 -1.64 3.06 -24.02
CA ASN A 131 -1.58 4.41 -24.61
C ASN A 131 -0.24 4.73 -25.27
N ILE A 132 0.82 3.99 -24.93
CA ILE A 132 2.17 4.23 -25.45
C ILE A 132 2.63 3.08 -26.36
N LYS A 133 2.37 1.82 -26.00
CA LYS A 133 2.80 0.67 -26.80
C LYS A 133 1.74 0.20 -27.81
N GLY A 134 0.48 0.59 -27.60
CA GLY A 134 -0.62 0.23 -28.49
C GLY A 134 -1.13 -1.20 -28.29
N ASP A 135 -0.96 -1.77 -27.08
CA ASP A 135 -1.47 -3.11 -26.78
C ASP A 135 -2.99 -3.17 -26.90
N SER A 136 -3.48 -4.32 -27.37
CA SER A 136 -4.92 -4.54 -27.55
C SER A 136 -5.66 -4.60 -26.22
N MET A 137 -6.95 -4.26 -26.24
CA MET A 137 -7.83 -4.40 -25.07
C MET A 137 -7.84 -5.84 -24.53
N ALA A 138 -7.82 -6.84 -25.41
CA ALA A 138 -7.80 -8.25 -25.01
C ALA A 138 -6.53 -8.62 -24.23
N SER A 139 -5.36 -8.11 -24.66
CA SER A 139 -4.10 -8.30 -23.91
C SER A 139 -4.18 -7.67 -22.53
N SER A 140 -4.68 -6.43 -22.48
CA SER A 140 -4.90 -5.65 -21.26
C SER A 140 -5.77 -6.39 -20.23
N LEU A 141 -6.90 -6.95 -20.69
CA LEU A 141 -7.83 -7.70 -19.84
C LEU A 141 -7.20 -8.98 -19.30
N ALA A 142 -6.42 -9.68 -20.11
CA ALA A 142 -5.70 -10.88 -19.67
C ALA A 142 -4.63 -10.52 -18.62
N ASP A 143 -3.93 -9.40 -18.79
CA ASP A 143 -2.95 -8.91 -17.80
C ASP A 143 -3.63 -8.54 -16.49
N GLN A 144 -4.75 -7.82 -16.55
CA GLN A 144 -5.55 -7.51 -15.36
C GLN A 144 -6.02 -8.78 -14.64
N ALA A 145 -6.51 -9.79 -15.37
CA ALA A 145 -6.94 -11.05 -14.77
C ALA A 145 -5.79 -11.75 -14.02
N ALA A 146 -4.59 -11.77 -14.59
CA ALA A 146 -3.40 -12.33 -13.93
C ALA A 146 -2.99 -11.52 -12.70
N ASN A 147 -2.99 -10.19 -12.81
CA ASN A 147 -2.71 -9.27 -11.70
C ASN A 147 -3.68 -9.52 -10.53
N ILE A 148 -4.98 -9.59 -10.80
CA ILE A 148 -6.04 -9.81 -9.80
C ILE A 148 -5.90 -11.19 -9.17
N HIS A 149 -5.67 -12.24 -9.97
CA HIS A 149 -5.47 -13.60 -9.46
C HIS A 149 -4.32 -13.65 -8.45
N GLY A 150 -3.16 -13.10 -8.81
CA GLY A 150 -2.01 -13.02 -7.92
C GLY A 150 -2.30 -12.20 -6.66
N ARG A 151 -2.86 -11.00 -6.82
CA ARG A 151 -3.17 -10.09 -5.70
C ARG A 151 -4.14 -10.71 -4.71
N ASN A 152 -5.06 -11.55 -5.17
CA ASN A 152 -6.02 -12.27 -4.33
C ASN A 152 -5.44 -13.54 -3.66
N GLY A 153 -4.13 -13.76 -3.73
CA GLY A 153 -3.46 -14.92 -3.13
C GLY A 153 -3.52 -16.18 -3.99
N GLY A 154 -4.02 -16.08 -5.23
CA GLY A 154 -4.01 -17.18 -6.18
C GLY A 154 -2.59 -17.61 -6.53
N ASN A 155 -2.39 -18.92 -6.74
CA ASN A 155 -1.09 -19.48 -7.09
C ASN A 155 -0.63 -18.95 -8.48
N PRO A 156 0.51 -18.23 -8.58
CA PRO A 156 1.02 -17.72 -9.85
C PRO A 156 1.32 -18.82 -10.87
N ASN A 157 1.64 -20.04 -10.41
CA ASN A 157 1.97 -21.16 -11.30
C ASN A 157 0.82 -21.60 -12.21
N LYS A 158 -0.42 -21.13 -11.95
CA LYS A 158 -1.53 -21.22 -12.91
C LYS A 158 -1.16 -20.69 -14.30
N PHE A 159 -0.28 -19.71 -14.38
CA PHE A 159 0.16 -19.07 -15.62
C PHE A 159 1.59 -19.43 -16.03
N ARG A 160 2.25 -20.33 -15.29
CA ARG A 160 3.66 -20.67 -15.57
C ARG A 160 3.74 -21.44 -16.89
N PRO A 161 4.50 -20.96 -17.89
CA PRO A 161 4.68 -21.70 -19.13
C PRO A 161 5.64 -22.87 -18.92
N ASN A 162 5.45 -23.92 -19.72
CA ASN A 162 6.34 -25.07 -19.72
C ASN A 162 7.78 -24.64 -20.03
N GLY A 163 8.72 -25.20 -19.27
CA GLY A 163 10.15 -24.95 -19.46
C GLY A 163 10.68 -23.65 -18.84
N LEU A 164 9.85 -22.79 -18.24
CA LEU A 164 10.36 -21.62 -17.52
C LEU A 164 11.31 -22.07 -16.40
N PRO A 165 12.58 -21.61 -16.37
CA PRO A 165 13.56 -22.03 -15.36
C PRO A 165 13.05 -21.88 -13.93
N SER A 166 13.25 -22.90 -13.10
CA SER A 166 12.63 -23.02 -11.77
C SER A 166 13.05 -21.96 -10.76
N HIS A 167 14.14 -21.22 -11.02
CA HIS A 167 14.57 -20.12 -10.15
C HIS A 167 13.71 -18.86 -10.30
N TYR A 168 12.90 -18.78 -11.37
CA TYR A 168 11.83 -17.78 -11.50
C TYR A 168 10.54 -18.27 -10.85
#